data_AF-A0A316FHC0-F1
#
_entry.id   AF-A0A316FHC0-F1
#
_cell.length_a   1.000
_cell.length_b   1.000
_cell.length_c   1.000
_cell.angle_alpha   90.00
_cell.angle_beta   90.00
_cell.angle_gamma   90.00
#
_symmetry.space_group_name_H-M   'P 1'
#
loop_
_entity.id
_entity.type
_entity.pdbx_description
1 polymer ?
#
loop_
_entity_poly.entity_id
_entity_poly.type
_entity_poly.pdbx_seq_one_letter_code
_entity_poly.pdbx_strand_id
1 'polypeptide(L)'
;MQSKSMRIAASAGLLCVSMTACTTADPAVTTSAATESSPVAATSGASAATTDGIPASALLQPADVGGAQAEPLERGDFAHVRPLRPCGADRYPSDGSRTDAVAVRYAVPGAQEASTPSVVVEFLGRHESGGAAEQFRDIGAALKRCPGGLGEGQHKWEIVESDGDSMLIRIGQRFAYADEEPATVNHYAALSRVNDAVVVVADLGWENIDGSEQLVRDLIKKAEQRAASLT
;
A
#
# COMPACT_ATOMS: atom_id res chain seq x y z
N MET A 1 10.52 -5.73 -54.32
CA MET A 1 11.65 -5.49 -53.39
C MET A 1 11.57 -6.54 -52.29
N GLN A 2 12.73 -7.01 -51.86
CA GLN A 2 12.97 -8.32 -51.24
C GLN A 2 12.39 -8.50 -49.83
N SER A 3 11.74 -9.64 -49.61
CA SER A 3 11.49 -10.23 -48.29
C SER A 3 12.81 -10.70 -47.66
N LYS A 4 13.04 -10.37 -46.38
CA LYS A 4 14.10 -10.99 -45.56
C LYS A 4 13.47 -11.76 -44.40
N SER A 5 13.45 -13.07 -44.55
CA SER A 5 13.31 -14.03 -43.45
C SER A 5 14.65 -14.13 -42.70
N MET A 6 14.62 -14.11 -41.37
CA MET A 6 15.77 -14.46 -40.53
C MET A 6 15.38 -15.67 -39.66
N ARG A 7 16.16 -16.74 -39.80
CA ARG A 7 16.17 -17.95 -38.96
C ARG A 7 17.48 -17.95 -38.17
N ILE A 8 17.45 -18.21 -36.87
CA ILE A 8 18.61 -18.53 -36.02
C ILE A 8 18.09 -19.60 -35.02
N ALA A 9 18.31 -20.90 -35.26
CA ALA A 9 19.49 -21.72 -34.94
C ALA A 9 19.64 -22.03 -33.43
N ALA A 10 19.36 -23.29 -33.11
CA ALA A 10 19.51 -23.93 -31.81
C ALA A 10 20.98 -24.14 -31.44
N SER A 11 21.27 -24.15 -30.13
CA SER A 11 22.46 -24.82 -29.59
C SER A 11 22.10 -25.54 -28.30
N ALA A 12 22.42 -26.84 -28.29
CA ALA A 12 22.34 -27.73 -27.14
C ALA A 12 23.69 -27.70 -26.41
N GLY A 13 23.65 -27.63 -25.08
CA GLY A 13 24.81 -27.80 -24.20
C GLY A 13 24.53 -28.88 -23.17
N LEU A 14 25.29 -29.97 -23.25
CA LEU A 14 25.27 -31.14 -22.38
C LEU A 14 26.49 -31.08 -21.43
N LEU A 15 26.44 -31.87 -20.34
CA LEU A 15 27.53 -32.30 -19.42
C LEU A 15 27.82 -31.35 -18.22
N CYS A 16 28.04 -31.79 -16.98
CA CYS A 16 28.53 -33.08 -16.47
C CYS A 16 28.14 -33.32 -14.98
N VAL A 17 28.25 -34.59 -14.59
CA VAL A 17 28.06 -35.26 -13.28
C VAL A 17 29.17 -34.92 -12.26
N SER A 18 28.88 -35.00 -10.94
CA SER A 18 29.73 -35.57 -9.84
C SER A 18 29.01 -35.42 -8.48
N MET A 19 28.52 -36.49 -7.82
CA MET A 19 29.18 -37.45 -6.90
C MET A 19 29.30 -36.98 -5.42
N THR A 20 28.37 -37.49 -4.60
CA THR A 20 28.54 -38.25 -3.33
C THR A 20 29.44 -37.72 -2.19
N ALA A 21 28.86 -37.58 -1.00
CA ALA A 21 29.46 -38.05 0.26
C ALA A 21 28.37 -38.34 1.32
N CYS A 22 28.23 -39.63 1.68
CA CYS A 22 27.61 -40.08 2.93
C CYS A 22 28.71 -40.23 3.98
N THR A 23 28.50 -39.72 5.19
CA THR A 23 29.19 -40.21 6.39
C THR A 23 28.23 -40.22 7.58
N THR A 24 28.02 -41.42 8.11
CA THR A 24 27.36 -41.77 9.37
C THR A 24 28.26 -41.47 10.58
N ALA A 25 27.71 -41.01 11.70
CA ALA A 25 27.86 -41.61 13.05
C ALA A 25 27.38 -40.68 14.17
N ASP A 26 26.43 -41.15 14.97
CA ASP A 26 26.19 -40.75 16.37
C ASP A 26 27.27 -41.34 17.28
N PRO A 27 27.57 -40.73 18.45
CA PRO A 27 26.96 -41.22 19.68
C PRO A 27 26.59 -40.16 20.73
N ALA A 28 25.66 -40.57 21.60
CA ALA A 28 25.12 -39.88 22.76
C ALA A 28 26.15 -39.47 23.83
N VAL A 29 25.86 -38.35 24.49
CA VAL A 29 26.39 -37.99 25.82
C VAL A 29 25.23 -37.57 26.74
N THR A 30 25.26 -38.15 27.93
CA THR A 30 24.26 -38.07 29.02
C THR A 30 24.51 -36.87 29.94
N THR A 31 23.43 -36.36 30.55
CA THR A 31 23.32 -35.64 31.86
C THR A 31 23.90 -34.21 31.99
N SER A 32 23.07 -33.22 32.32
CA SER A 32 22.76 -32.83 33.71
C SER A 32 21.93 -31.53 33.76
N ALA A 33 21.06 -31.42 34.77
CA ALA A 33 20.19 -30.28 35.05
C ALA A 33 20.95 -29.14 35.75
N ALA A 34 20.59 -27.88 35.43
CA ALA A 34 20.73 -26.73 36.31
C ALA A 34 20.02 -25.48 35.74
N THR A 35 18.96 -25.07 36.45
CA THR A 35 18.67 -23.70 36.90
C THR A 35 18.30 -22.59 35.89
N GLU A 36 17.06 -22.11 36.07
CA GLU A 36 16.60 -20.71 36.02
C GLU A 36 17.17 -19.78 34.95
N SER A 37 16.29 -19.37 34.03
CA SER A 37 15.98 -17.95 33.87
C SER A 37 14.65 -17.77 33.16
N SER A 38 13.68 -17.20 33.87
CA SER A 38 12.47 -16.63 33.31
C SER A 38 12.83 -15.65 32.20
N PRO A 39 12.27 -15.76 30.98
CA PRO A 39 12.26 -14.63 30.08
C PRO A 39 11.23 -13.64 30.63
N VAL A 40 11.74 -12.56 31.25
CA VAL A 40 11.00 -11.32 31.47
C VAL A 40 10.32 -10.97 30.16
N ALA A 41 9.00 -10.85 30.20
CA ALA A 41 8.20 -10.29 29.13
C ALA A 41 8.78 -8.92 28.78
N ALA A 42 9.57 -8.86 27.70
CA ALA A 42 9.94 -7.61 27.08
C ALA A 42 8.68 -7.09 26.40
N THR A 43 7.85 -6.38 27.16
CA THR A 43 6.89 -5.42 26.62
C THR A 43 7.70 -4.35 25.90
N SER A 44 8.15 -4.66 24.69
CA SER A 44 8.61 -3.66 23.74
C SER A 44 7.36 -2.95 23.24
N GLY A 45 6.76 -2.15 24.13
CA GLY A 45 5.94 -1.04 23.73
C GLY A 45 6.88 -0.05 23.06
N ALA A 46 7.21 -0.31 21.79
CA ALA A 46 7.75 0.70 20.92
C ALA A 46 6.69 1.80 20.91
N SER A 47 6.97 2.84 21.70
CA SER A 47 6.16 4.06 21.74
C SER A 47 6.18 4.60 20.33
N ALA A 48 5.08 4.35 19.61
CA ALA A 48 4.94 4.74 18.24
C ALA A 48 5.00 6.27 18.18
N ALA A 49 6.05 6.77 17.54
CA ALA A 49 6.35 8.18 17.45
C ALA A 49 5.13 8.92 16.89
N THR A 50 4.67 9.95 17.60
CA THR A 50 3.71 10.92 17.09
C THR A 50 4.34 11.59 15.89
N THR A 51 3.81 11.35 14.71
CA THR A 51 4.17 12.13 13.53
C THR A 51 3.14 13.27 13.47
N ASP A 52 3.62 14.50 13.60
CA ASP A 52 2.82 15.72 13.38
C ASP A 52 1.46 15.72 14.08
N GLY A 53 1.41 15.62 15.41
CA GLY A 53 0.16 15.78 16.19
C GLY A 53 -0.90 14.69 16.00
N ILE A 54 -0.71 13.74 15.09
CA ILE A 54 -1.55 12.56 14.88
C ILE A 54 -0.92 11.39 15.66
N PRO A 55 -1.61 10.80 16.65
CA PRO A 55 -1.12 9.63 17.35
C PRO A 55 -1.10 8.43 16.40
N ALA A 56 -0.06 7.60 16.48
CA ALA A 56 0.07 6.42 15.62
C ALA A 56 -1.11 5.44 15.76
N SER A 57 -1.82 5.45 16.89
CA SER A 57 -3.04 4.64 17.10
C SER A 57 -4.22 5.06 16.21
N ALA A 58 -4.16 6.25 15.59
CA ALA A 58 -5.15 6.73 14.64
C ALA A 58 -4.91 6.22 13.20
N LEU A 59 -3.79 5.54 12.95
CA LEU A 59 -3.48 4.87 11.70
C LEU A 59 -3.81 3.37 11.79
N LEU A 60 -3.78 2.67 10.67
CA LEU A 60 -3.85 1.20 10.64
C LEU A 60 -2.73 0.60 11.49
N GLN A 61 -3.11 -0.34 12.35
CA GLN A 61 -2.19 -1.05 13.23
C GLN A 61 -1.75 -2.37 12.59
N PRO A 62 -0.63 -2.97 13.02
CA PRO A 62 -0.18 -4.25 12.46
C PRO A 62 -1.27 -5.35 12.45
N ALA A 63 -2.13 -5.40 13.47
CA ALA A 63 -3.25 -6.35 13.52
C ALA A 63 -4.30 -6.13 12.41
N ASP A 64 -4.40 -4.92 11.88
CA ASP A 64 -5.34 -4.56 10.81
C ASP A 64 -4.83 -5.01 9.43
N VAL A 65 -3.50 -5.11 9.27
CA VAL A 65 -2.76 -5.33 8.00
C VAL A 65 -1.87 -6.58 8.01
N GLY A 66 -2.31 -7.64 8.71
CA GLY A 66 -1.63 -8.95 8.67
C GLY A 66 -0.21 -8.97 9.28
N GLY A 67 0.05 -8.09 10.25
CA GLY A 67 1.34 -7.96 10.94
C GLY A 67 2.32 -6.98 10.27
N ALA A 68 1.97 -6.41 9.11
CA ALA A 68 2.80 -5.42 8.43
C ALA A 68 3.02 -4.18 9.32
N GLN A 69 4.23 -3.64 9.25
CA GLN A 69 4.59 -2.42 9.98
C GLN A 69 4.36 -1.19 9.10
N ALA A 70 3.98 -0.08 9.74
CA ALA A 70 3.88 1.19 9.05
C ALA A 70 5.28 1.72 8.73
N GLU A 71 5.54 2.02 7.46
CA GLU A 71 6.76 2.69 7.02
C GLU A 71 6.43 4.12 6.56
N PRO A 72 7.16 5.13 7.02
CA PRO A 72 7.04 6.48 6.49
C PRO A 72 7.30 6.49 4.98
N LEU A 73 6.50 7.24 4.23
CA LEU A 73 6.70 7.41 2.80
C LEU A 73 7.64 8.58 2.50
N GLU A 74 8.56 8.38 1.56
CA GLU A 74 9.42 9.45 1.07
C GLU A 74 8.61 10.55 0.36
N ARG A 75 9.25 11.72 0.20
CA ARG A 75 8.63 12.85 -0.48
C ARG A 75 8.44 12.52 -1.96
N GLY A 76 7.19 12.53 -2.43
CA GLY A 76 6.85 12.30 -3.83
C GLY A 76 6.31 10.89 -4.11
N ASP A 77 6.70 9.89 -3.33
CA ASP A 77 6.21 8.51 -3.48
C ASP A 77 4.69 8.46 -3.42
N PHE A 78 4.04 7.87 -4.42
CA PHE A 78 2.58 7.72 -4.43
C PHE A 78 1.82 9.03 -4.14
N ALA A 79 2.36 10.20 -4.52
CA ALA A 79 1.76 11.50 -4.20
C ALA A 79 0.31 11.65 -4.70
N HIS A 80 -0.06 10.89 -5.73
CA HIS A 80 -1.41 10.87 -6.30
C HIS A 80 -2.49 10.32 -5.35
N VAL A 81 -2.12 9.63 -4.26
CA VAL A 81 -3.04 9.10 -3.25
C VAL A 81 -2.89 9.74 -1.85
N ARG A 82 -2.19 10.87 -1.71
CA ARG A 82 -1.85 11.48 -0.39
C ARG A 82 -2.14 13.00 -0.24
N PRO A 83 -3.41 13.47 -0.19
CA PRO A 83 -4.65 12.75 -0.46
C PRO A 83 -4.81 12.51 -1.98
N LEU A 84 -5.94 11.98 -2.43
CA LEU A 84 -6.21 11.77 -3.86
C LEU A 84 -6.03 13.07 -4.67
N ARG A 85 -5.22 13.03 -5.74
CA ARG A 85 -4.88 14.18 -6.62
C ARG A 85 -5.10 13.87 -8.11
N PRO A 86 -6.34 13.65 -8.57
CA PRO A 86 -6.61 13.33 -9.97
C PRO A 86 -6.25 14.44 -10.97
N CYS A 87 -6.20 15.70 -10.53
CA CYS A 87 -5.80 16.84 -11.37
C CYS A 87 -4.29 17.16 -11.33
N GLY A 88 -3.47 16.33 -10.68
CA GLY A 88 -2.04 16.60 -10.49
C GLY A 88 -1.71 17.21 -9.12
N ALA A 89 -0.45 17.59 -8.93
CA ALA A 89 0.12 17.92 -7.61
C ALA A 89 -0.36 19.26 -7.00
N ASP A 90 -1.22 20.01 -7.70
CA ASP A 90 -1.72 21.30 -7.23
C ASP A 90 -2.51 21.15 -5.93
N ARG A 91 -2.39 22.17 -5.07
CA ARG A 91 -3.11 22.21 -3.79
C ARG A 91 -4.60 22.45 -4.02
N TYR A 92 -5.42 21.80 -3.19
CA TYR A 92 -6.83 22.13 -3.07
C TYR A 92 -6.96 23.36 -2.19
N PRO A 93 -7.98 24.20 -2.41
CA PRO A 93 -8.31 25.28 -1.48
C PRO A 93 -8.43 24.78 -0.03
N SER A 94 -9.09 23.64 0.17
CA SER A 94 -9.23 22.96 1.46
C SER A 94 -7.92 22.49 2.10
N ASP A 95 -6.80 22.43 1.37
CA ASP A 95 -5.51 22.12 1.99
C ASP A 95 -5.05 23.20 2.97
N GLY A 96 -5.64 24.39 2.94
CA GLY A 96 -5.34 25.49 3.85
C GLY A 96 -5.87 25.25 5.28
N SER A 97 -6.90 24.44 5.45
CA SER A 97 -7.47 24.11 6.76
C SER A 97 -6.84 22.88 7.41
N ARG A 98 -5.91 22.20 6.73
CA ARG A 98 -5.25 21.00 7.24
C ARG A 98 -4.23 21.39 8.30
N THR A 99 -4.46 20.95 9.53
CA THR A 99 -3.58 21.21 10.67
C THR A 99 -2.42 20.23 10.71
N ASP A 100 -2.69 18.95 10.40
CA ASP A 100 -1.71 17.87 10.44
C ASP A 100 -1.98 16.86 9.33
N ALA A 101 -0.94 16.13 8.92
CA ALA A 101 -1.09 15.02 7.99
C ALA A 101 0.00 13.98 8.17
N VAL A 102 -0.38 12.71 8.12
CA VAL A 102 0.56 11.59 8.09
C VAL A 102 0.24 10.71 6.90
N ALA A 103 1.29 10.18 6.27
CA ALA A 103 1.13 9.12 5.28
C ALA A 103 2.19 8.06 5.44
N VAL A 104 1.74 6.81 5.39
CA VAL A 104 2.56 5.62 5.58
C VAL A 104 2.25 4.60 4.50
N ARG A 105 3.16 3.64 4.32
CA ARG A 105 2.92 2.44 3.53
C ARG A 105 3.04 1.19 4.38
N TYR A 106 2.43 0.13 3.90
CA TYR A 106 2.49 -1.21 4.45
C TYR A 106 2.77 -2.19 3.30
N ALA A 107 3.71 -3.11 3.51
CA ALA A 107 3.82 -4.30 2.67
C ALA A 107 2.93 -5.39 3.27
N VAL A 108 1.68 -5.45 2.83
CA VAL A 108 0.67 -6.36 3.37
C VAL A 108 0.90 -7.76 2.80
N PRO A 109 1.09 -8.80 3.63
CA PRO A 109 1.25 -10.17 3.15
C PRO A 109 0.03 -10.63 2.35
N GLY A 110 0.24 -11.43 1.31
CA GLY A 110 -0.85 -12.05 0.60
C GLY A 110 -1.61 -13.08 1.46
N ALA A 111 -2.82 -13.43 1.05
CA ALA A 111 -3.73 -14.26 1.85
C ALA A 111 -3.25 -15.71 2.09
N GLN A 112 -2.33 -16.20 1.25
CA GLN A 112 -1.74 -17.54 1.37
C GLN A 112 -0.23 -17.41 1.58
N GLU A 113 0.36 -18.42 2.22
CA GLU A 113 1.81 -18.52 2.34
C GLU A 113 2.47 -18.48 0.95
N ALA A 114 3.55 -17.70 0.82
CA ALA A 114 4.25 -17.42 -0.45
C ALA A 114 3.43 -16.65 -1.52
N SER A 115 2.27 -16.08 -1.19
CA SER A 115 1.61 -15.12 -2.08
C SER A 115 2.38 -13.81 -2.17
N THR A 116 2.34 -13.19 -3.34
CA THR A 116 2.89 -11.84 -3.54
C THR A 116 2.22 -10.85 -2.57
N PRO A 117 2.98 -10.02 -1.86
CA PRO A 117 2.42 -9.00 -0.99
C PRO A 117 1.75 -7.90 -1.82
N SER A 118 1.02 -7.01 -1.16
CA SER A 118 0.49 -5.77 -1.76
C SER A 118 1.12 -4.56 -1.07
N VAL A 119 1.32 -3.48 -1.83
CA VAL A 119 1.68 -2.17 -1.27
C VAL A 119 0.40 -1.39 -0.96
N VAL A 120 0.11 -1.25 0.33
CA VAL A 120 -0.99 -0.41 0.82
C VAL A 120 -0.44 0.92 1.31
N VAL A 121 -1.05 2.02 0.88
CA VAL A 121 -0.79 3.37 1.36
C VAL A 121 -1.96 3.85 2.21
N GLU A 122 -1.67 4.41 3.37
CA GLU A 122 -2.63 5.15 4.18
C GLU A 122 -2.21 6.61 4.24
N PHE A 123 -3.17 7.51 4.04
CA PHE A 123 -3.04 8.93 4.33
C PHE A 123 -4.14 9.33 5.32
N LEU A 124 -3.75 10.09 6.34
CA LEU A 124 -4.66 10.67 7.32
C LEU A 124 -4.33 12.16 7.44
N GLY A 125 -5.29 13.02 7.09
CA GLY A 125 -5.20 14.47 7.25
C GLY A 125 -6.21 14.97 8.27
N ARG A 126 -5.74 15.69 9.30
CA ARG A 126 -6.61 16.38 10.28
C ARG A 126 -6.80 17.83 9.87
N HIS A 127 -8.03 18.33 10.01
CA HIS A 127 -8.41 19.68 9.62
C HIS A 127 -9.02 20.45 10.79
N GLU A 128 -9.07 21.78 10.62
CA GLU A 128 -10.00 22.63 11.36
C GLU A 128 -11.46 22.24 11.06
N SER A 129 -12.39 22.69 11.92
CA SER A 129 -13.79 22.31 11.83
C SER A 129 -14.41 22.61 10.46
N GLY A 130 -14.98 21.58 9.83
CA GLY A 130 -15.56 21.64 8.49
C GLY A 130 -14.56 21.50 7.34
N GLY A 131 -13.26 21.59 7.60
CA GLY A 131 -12.20 21.51 6.58
C GLY A 131 -12.11 20.15 5.91
N ALA A 132 -12.36 19.05 6.63
CA ALA A 132 -12.40 17.71 6.04
C ALA A 132 -13.58 17.54 5.07
N ALA A 133 -14.74 18.14 5.38
CA ALA A 133 -15.88 18.14 4.47
C ALA A 133 -15.60 18.96 3.20
N GLU A 134 -14.85 20.06 3.31
CA GLU A 134 -14.35 20.81 2.16
C GLU A 134 -13.39 19.97 1.31
N GLN A 135 -12.42 19.30 1.92
CA GLN A 135 -11.46 18.47 1.18
C GLN A 135 -12.12 17.27 0.50
N PHE A 136 -13.09 16.62 1.14
CA PHE A 136 -13.88 15.56 0.51
C PHE A 136 -14.62 16.06 -0.75
N ARG A 137 -15.24 17.25 -0.67
CA ARG A 137 -15.89 17.89 -1.84
C ARG A 137 -14.90 18.26 -2.93
N ASP A 138 -13.75 18.83 -2.57
CA ASP A 138 -12.70 19.21 -3.53
C ASP A 138 -12.17 17.98 -4.29
N ILE A 139 -11.90 16.88 -3.58
CA ILE A 139 -11.47 15.62 -4.19
C ILE A 139 -12.56 15.06 -5.11
N GLY A 140 -13.82 15.01 -4.65
CA GLY A 140 -14.94 14.54 -5.48
C GLY A 140 -15.15 15.38 -6.74
N ALA A 141 -15.01 16.70 -6.65
CA ALA A 141 -15.06 17.60 -7.80
C ALA A 141 -13.86 17.39 -8.74
N ALA A 142 -12.67 17.18 -8.18
CA ALA A 142 -11.46 16.92 -8.95
C ALA A 142 -11.55 15.59 -9.72
N LEU A 143 -12.08 14.52 -9.11
CA LEU A 143 -12.29 13.23 -9.77
C LEU A 143 -13.22 13.35 -10.99
N LYS A 144 -14.28 14.17 -10.89
CA LYS A 144 -15.22 14.43 -12.00
C LYS A 144 -14.59 15.29 -13.10
N ARG A 145 -13.79 16.29 -12.73
CA ARG A 145 -13.15 17.24 -13.65
C ARG A 145 -11.94 16.64 -14.37
N CYS A 146 -11.21 15.76 -13.69
CA CYS A 146 -9.94 15.19 -14.14
C CYS A 146 -10.02 13.66 -14.14
N PRO A 147 -10.86 13.02 -14.99
CA PRO A 147 -10.93 11.56 -15.07
C PRO A 147 -9.62 10.93 -15.58
N GLY A 148 -8.71 11.74 -16.13
CA GLY A 148 -7.41 11.32 -16.59
C GLY A 148 -7.47 10.39 -17.81
N GLY A 149 -6.50 9.49 -17.92
CA GLY A 149 -6.31 8.64 -19.08
C GLY A 149 -5.25 7.56 -18.87
N LEU A 150 -5.05 6.73 -19.90
CA LEU A 150 -4.08 5.64 -19.90
C LEU A 150 -2.83 5.97 -20.73
N GLY A 151 -2.51 7.27 -20.87
CA GLY A 151 -1.25 7.72 -21.46
C GLY A 151 -0.06 7.49 -20.52
N GLU A 152 1.15 7.70 -21.03
CA GLU A 152 2.37 7.58 -20.24
C GLU A 152 2.34 8.53 -19.02
N GLY A 153 2.62 7.98 -17.83
CA GLY A 153 2.57 8.72 -16.56
C GLY A 153 1.18 9.18 -16.12
N GLN A 154 0.12 8.81 -16.86
CA GLN A 154 -1.25 9.17 -16.52
C GLN A 154 -1.93 8.08 -15.69
N HIS A 155 -2.89 8.53 -14.89
CA HIS A 155 -3.83 7.67 -14.19
C HIS A 155 -5.22 7.91 -14.76
N LYS A 156 -5.97 6.84 -14.99
CA LYS A 156 -7.39 6.88 -15.32
C LYS A 156 -8.19 6.67 -14.04
N TRP A 157 -9.00 7.64 -13.67
CA TRP A 157 -9.76 7.65 -12.43
C TRP A 157 -11.21 7.31 -12.70
N GLU A 158 -11.77 6.39 -11.93
CA GLU A 158 -13.18 6.00 -12.01
C GLU A 158 -13.75 5.90 -10.60
N ILE A 159 -14.82 6.64 -10.34
CA ILE A 159 -15.58 6.49 -9.09
C ILE A 159 -16.43 5.23 -9.22
N VAL A 160 -16.09 4.21 -8.44
CA VAL A 160 -16.82 2.93 -8.38
C VAL A 160 -18.05 3.08 -7.51
N GLU A 161 -17.89 3.76 -6.37
CA GLU A 161 -18.95 3.98 -5.38
C GLU A 161 -18.73 5.33 -4.71
N SER A 162 -19.80 6.01 -4.34
CA SER A 162 -19.74 7.26 -3.58
C SER A 162 -21.03 7.46 -2.82
N ASP A 163 -20.88 7.85 -1.55
CA ASP A 163 -21.96 8.38 -0.74
C ASP A 163 -21.58 9.78 -0.20
N GLY A 164 -22.27 10.26 0.84
CA GLY A 164 -22.04 11.58 1.40
C GLY A 164 -20.68 11.77 2.07
N ASP A 165 -20.07 10.69 2.56
CA ASP A 165 -18.88 10.70 3.41
C ASP A 165 -17.79 9.72 2.97
N SER A 166 -18.08 8.86 1.98
CA SER A 166 -17.12 7.90 1.44
C SER A 166 -17.11 7.87 -0.09
N MET A 167 -15.97 7.50 -0.67
CA MET A 167 -15.82 7.17 -2.09
C MET A 167 -14.90 5.98 -2.25
N LEU A 168 -15.21 5.10 -3.19
CA LEU A 168 -14.31 4.08 -3.71
C LEU A 168 -13.93 4.43 -5.15
N ILE A 169 -12.64 4.40 -5.43
CA ILE A 169 -12.04 4.82 -6.68
C ILE A 169 -11.21 3.68 -7.25
N ARG A 170 -11.40 3.39 -8.54
CA ARG A 170 -10.50 2.57 -9.34
C ARG A 170 -9.54 3.50 -10.08
N ILE A 171 -8.24 3.19 -10.03
CA ILE A 171 -7.17 3.96 -10.63
C ILE A 171 -6.44 3.07 -11.64
N GLY A 172 -6.74 3.23 -12.92
CA GLY A 172 -6.07 2.50 -13.99
C GLY A 172 -4.76 3.19 -14.39
N GLN A 173 -3.69 2.42 -14.58
CA GLN A 173 -2.41 2.92 -15.07
C GLN A 173 -1.86 1.97 -16.13
N ARG A 174 -1.20 2.50 -17.16
CA ARG A 174 -0.36 1.64 -18.02
C ARG A 174 0.99 1.42 -17.38
N PHE A 175 1.35 0.17 -17.19
CA PHE A 175 2.60 -0.24 -16.59
C PHE A 175 3.30 -1.26 -17.49
N ALA A 176 4.60 -1.11 -17.64
CA ALA A 176 5.47 -2.06 -18.31
C ALA A 176 6.49 -2.56 -17.29
N TYR A 177 6.64 -3.88 -17.20
CA TYR A 177 7.65 -4.51 -16.37
C TYR A 177 8.74 -5.09 -17.26
N ALA A 178 9.99 -4.67 -17.04
CA ALA A 178 11.12 -5.04 -17.89
C ALA A 178 10.84 -4.81 -19.40
N ASP A 179 11.00 -5.85 -20.23
CA ASP A 179 10.81 -5.79 -21.68
C ASP A 179 9.38 -6.22 -22.13
N GLU A 180 8.43 -6.30 -21.20
CA GLU A 180 7.04 -6.68 -21.50
C GLU A 180 6.24 -5.53 -22.14
N GLU A 181 5.26 -5.91 -22.98
CA GLU A 181 4.30 -4.95 -23.52
C GLU A 181 3.49 -4.29 -22.40
N PRO A 182 3.31 -2.96 -22.41
CA PRO A 182 2.62 -2.27 -21.32
C PRO A 182 1.18 -2.77 -21.16
N ALA A 183 0.86 -3.32 -20.00
CA ALA A 183 -0.49 -3.72 -19.61
C ALA A 183 -1.17 -2.60 -18.82
N THR A 184 -2.50 -2.66 -18.69
CA THR A 184 -3.22 -1.81 -17.74
C THR A 184 -3.33 -2.53 -16.42
N VAL A 185 -2.79 -1.94 -15.36
CA VAL A 185 -2.99 -2.37 -13.98
C VAL A 185 -4.00 -1.45 -13.29
N ASN A 186 -4.76 -1.99 -12.35
CA ASN A 186 -5.76 -1.27 -11.58
C ASN A 186 -5.36 -1.23 -10.12
N HIS A 187 -5.20 -0.03 -9.60
CA HIS A 187 -5.14 0.20 -8.16
C HIS A 187 -6.53 0.57 -7.66
N TYR A 188 -6.75 0.41 -6.37
CA TYR A 188 -7.99 0.81 -5.72
C TYR A 188 -7.69 1.74 -4.57
N ALA A 189 -8.51 2.76 -4.38
CA ALA A 189 -8.40 3.67 -3.25
C ALA A 189 -9.79 3.97 -2.69
N ALA A 190 -9.90 3.98 -1.37
CA ALA A 190 -11.06 4.47 -0.68
C ALA A 190 -10.71 5.77 0.05
N LEU A 191 -11.63 6.73 -0.02
CA LEU A 191 -11.60 8.01 0.66
C LEU A 191 -12.76 8.03 1.65
N SER A 192 -12.51 8.43 2.89
CA SER A 192 -13.55 8.58 3.90
C SER A 192 -13.34 9.84 4.72
N ARG A 193 -14.44 10.48 5.10
CA ARG A 193 -14.48 11.59 6.04
C ARG A 193 -14.89 11.09 7.41
N VAL A 194 -14.05 11.32 8.42
CA VAL A 194 -14.32 10.94 9.81
C VAL A 194 -14.11 12.16 10.69
N ASN A 195 -15.19 12.70 11.25
CA ASN A 195 -15.18 13.99 11.95
C ASN A 195 -14.54 15.08 11.08
N ASP A 196 -13.51 15.76 11.59
CA ASP A 196 -12.68 16.73 10.90
C ASP A 196 -11.38 16.12 10.34
N ALA A 197 -11.39 14.84 9.99
CA ALA A 197 -10.30 14.16 9.31
C ALA A 197 -10.71 13.56 7.97
N VAL A 198 -9.75 13.49 7.05
CA VAL A 198 -9.82 12.75 5.79
C VAL A 198 -8.88 11.57 5.85
N VAL A 199 -9.41 10.38 5.58
CA VAL A 199 -8.68 9.12 5.50
C VAL A 199 -8.67 8.66 4.05
N VAL A 200 -7.51 8.27 3.54
CA VAL A 200 -7.37 7.57 2.27
C VAL A 200 -6.62 6.27 2.50
N VAL A 201 -7.17 5.15 2.05
CA VAL A 201 -6.47 3.87 1.98
C VAL A 201 -6.43 3.43 0.54
N ALA A 202 -5.25 3.16 0.01
CA ALA A 202 -5.05 2.72 -1.37
C ALA A 202 -4.23 1.44 -1.43
N ASP A 203 -4.69 0.46 -2.19
CA ASP A 203 -3.93 -0.72 -2.58
C ASP A 203 -3.40 -0.52 -3.99
N LEU A 204 -2.07 -0.42 -4.09
CA LEU A 204 -1.35 -0.17 -5.33
C LEU A 204 -0.86 -1.47 -6.00
N GLY A 205 -1.30 -2.63 -5.50
CA GLY A 205 -0.90 -3.93 -6.00
C GLY A 205 0.58 -4.22 -5.75
N TRP A 206 1.17 -4.99 -6.66
CA TRP A 206 2.60 -5.32 -6.64
C TRP A 206 3.12 -5.49 -8.05
N GLU A 207 4.17 -4.74 -8.39
CA GLU A 207 4.78 -4.73 -9.73
C GLU A 207 3.74 -4.51 -10.84
N ASN A 208 3.41 -5.55 -11.60
CA ASN A 208 2.45 -5.53 -12.70
C ASN A 208 1.10 -6.20 -12.34
N ILE A 209 0.82 -6.38 -11.05
CA ILE A 209 -0.40 -7.01 -10.53
C ILE A 209 -1.35 -5.93 -9.99
N ASP A 210 -2.64 -6.06 -10.31
CA ASP A 210 -3.71 -5.22 -9.79
C ASP A 210 -3.73 -5.20 -8.25
N GLY A 211 -4.12 -4.05 -7.70
CA GLY A 211 -4.56 -3.97 -6.31
C GLY A 211 -5.92 -4.65 -6.10
N SER A 212 -6.29 -4.83 -4.84
CA SER A 212 -7.50 -5.52 -4.42
C SER A 212 -8.56 -4.54 -3.91
N GLU A 213 -9.68 -4.42 -4.64
CA GLU A 213 -10.86 -3.70 -4.18
C GLU A 213 -11.34 -4.20 -2.80
N GLN A 214 -11.34 -5.53 -2.62
CA GLN A 214 -11.81 -6.15 -1.39
C GLN A 214 -10.92 -5.79 -0.20
N LEU A 215 -9.60 -5.76 -0.39
CA LEU A 215 -8.66 -5.37 0.66
C LEU A 215 -8.89 -3.91 1.05
N VAL A 216 -9.01 -3.00 0.08
CA VAL A 216 -9.28 -1.57 0.33
C VAL A 216 -10.59 -1.37 1.09
N ARG A 217 -11.66 -2.09 0.72
CA ARG A 217 -12.96 -2.03 1.41
C ARG A 217 -12.90 -2.51 2.86
N ASP A 218 -12.05 -3.49 3.16
CA ASP A 218 -11.84 -3.95 4.54
C ASP A 218 -10.99 -2.96 5.33
N LEU A 219 -9.87 -2.52 4.77
CA LEU A 219 -8.92 -1.65 5.46
C LEU A 219 -9.47 -0.25 5.70
N ILE A 220 -10.26 0.34 4.79
CA ILE A 220 -10.84 1.67 5.02
C ILE A 220 -11.76 1.69 6.24
N LYS A 221 -12.56 0.62 6.47
CA LYS A 221 -13.44 0.52 7.64
C LYS A 221 -12.63 0.48 8.94
N LYS A 222 -11.48 -0.20 8.93
CA LYS A 222 -10.57 -0.24 10.08
C LYS A 222 -9.92 1.12 10.28
N ALA A 223 -9.44 1.75 9.21
CA ALA A 223 -8.83 3.08 9.26
C ALA A 223 -9.82 4.15 9.78
N GLU A 224 -11.10 4.08 9.38
CA GLU A 224 -12.16 4.93 9.92
C GLU A 224 -12.31 4.78 11.44
N GLN A 225 -12.30 3.54 11.95
CA GLN A 225 -12.38 3.27 13.39
C GLN A 225 -11.17 3.83 14.14
N ARG A 226 -9.98 3.75 13.55
CA ARG A 226 -8.75 4.33 14.11
C ARG A 226 -8.81 5.86 14.11
N ALA A 227 -9.17 6.46 12.98
CA ALA A 227 -9.27 7.91 12.83
C ALA A 227 -10.36 8.54 13.72
N ALA A 228 -11.42 7.81 14.05
CA ALA A 228 -12.46 8.27 14.95
C ALA A 228 -11.94 8.63 16.36
N SER A 229 -10.74 8.18 16.75
CA SER A 229 -10.11 8.54 18.03
C SER A 229 -9.47 9.94 18.05
N LEU A 230 -9.51 10.70 16.95
CA LEU A 230 -8.88 12.02 16.81
C LEU A 230 -9.71 13.20 17.34
N THR A 231 -10.74 12.94 18.14
CA THR A 231 -11.67 13.94 18.69
C THR A 231 -10.98 15.10 19.39
#